data_AF-A0A6J6NSH9-F1
#
_entry.id   AF-A0A6J6NSH9-F1
#
_cell.length_a   1.000
_cell.length_b   1.000
_cell.length_c   1.000
_cell.angle_alpha   90.00
_cell.angle_beta   90.00
_cell.angle_gamma   90.00
#
_symmetry.space_group_name_H-M   'P 1'
#
loop_
_entity.id
_entity.type
_entity.pdbx_description
1 polymer ?
#
loop_
_entity_poly.entity_id
_entity_poly.type
_entity_poly.pdbx_seq_one_letter_code
_entity_poly.pdbx_strand_id
1 'polypeptide(L)'
;MTPATAFALATCAHLGFQLSVTALVYPALARVGPEGWPIAHVRHSRSITPLVVATYAALVVTGGAVLLDRPSPASALGLVAAAATIAVTALWAAPTHGRLTRAEPDLLRRLLLADRVRAALAVVAAVAAVGGVPAG
;
A
#
# COMPACT_ATOMS: atom_id res chain seq x y z
N MET A 1 7.19 21.58 9.53
CA MET A 1 6.71 20.21 9.80
C MET A 1 7.91 19.35 10.07
N THR A 2 7.93 18.57 11.16
CA THR A 2 9.07 17.67 11.47
C THR A 2 9.07 16.48 10.51
N PRO A 3 10.21 15.80 10.30
CA PRO A 3 10.26 14.56 9.52
C PRO A 3 9.28 13.49 10.03
N ALA A 4 9.16 13.33 11.35
CA ALA A 4 8.22 12.40 11.97
C ALA A 4 6.75 12.74 11.62
N THR A 5 6.34 14.00 11.73
CA THR A 5 4.98 14.42 11.34
C THR A 5 4.74 14.20 9.84
N ALA A 6 5.71 14.51 8.99
CA ALA A 6 5.60 14.32 7.55
C ALA A 6 5.40 12.83 7.19
N PHE A 7 6.18 11.94 7.82
CA PHE A 7 6.07 10.50 7.63
C PHE A 7 4.75 9.95 8.17
N ALA A 8 4.30 10.40 9.35
CA ALA A 8 2.99 10.03 9.89
C ALA A 8 1.85 10.39 8.92
N LEU A 9 1.85 11.60 8.37
CA LEU A 9 0.87 12.01 7.36
C LEU A 9 0.91 11.14 6.10
N ALA A 10 2.11 10.83 5.60
CA ALA A 10 2.28 9.96 4.43
C ALA A 10 1.76 8.53 4.69
N THR A 11 2.03 7.96 5.87
CA THR A 11 1.53 6.64 6.26
C THR A 11 0.01 6.62 6.42
N CYS A 12 -0.61 7.66 6.97
CA CYS A 12 -2.07 7.80 7.05
C CYS A 12 -2.70 7.92 5.66
N ALA A 13 -2.12 8.71 4.75
CA ALA A 13 -2.59 8.82 3.38
C ALA A 13 -2.49 7.47 2.63
N HIS A 14 -1.38 6.77 2.80
CA HIS A 14 -1.21 5.42 2.25
C HIS A 14 -2.20 4.42 2.86
N LEU A 15 -2.46 4.47 4.17
CA LEU A 15 -3.47 3.64 4.82
C LEU A 15 -4.86 3.88 4.23
N GLY A 16 -5.27 5.15 4.07
CA GLY A 16 -6.55 5.48 3.45
C GLY A 16 -6.67 4.94 2.01
N PHE A 17 -5.61 5.06 1.22
CA PHE A 17 -5.52 4.43 -0.09
C PHE A 17 -5.67 2.91 -0.02
N GLN A 18 -4.87 2.25 0.83
CA GLN A 18 -4.85 0.79 0.95
C GLN A 18 -6.20 0.23 1.42
N LEU A 19 -6.84 0.86 2.41
CA LEU A 19 -8.19 0.47 2.86
C LEU A 19 -9.23 0.66 1.76
N SER A 20 -9.14 1.73 0.95
CA SER A 20 -10.02 1.92 -0.20
C SER A 20 -9.84 0.81 -1.23
N VAL A 21 -8.60 0.38 -1.47
CA VAL A 21 -8.31 -0.75 -2.36
C VAL A 21 -8.91 -2.05 -1.84
N THR A 22 -8.66 -2.35 -0.56
CA THR A 22 -9.10 -3.58 0.10
C THR A 22 -10.63 -3.68 0.22
N ALA A 23 -11.29 -2.60 0.64
CA ALA A 23 -12.72 -2.62 0.96
C ALA A 23 -13.62 -2.32 -0.25
N LEU A 24 -13.15 -1.56 -1.23
CA LEU A 24 -13.98 -1.08 -2.34
C LEU A 24 -13.49 -1.61 -3.69
N VAL A 25 -12.22 -1.37 -4.03
CA VAL A 25 -11.70 -1.61 -5.38
C VAL A 25 -11.61 -3.10 -5.70
N TYR A 26 -10.98 -3.90 -4.85
CA TYR A 26 -10.84 -5.32 -5.12
C TYR A 26 -12.16 -6.09 -5.07
N PRO A 27 -13.09 -5.83 -4.11
CA PRO A 27 -14.42 -6.41 -4.17
C PRO A 27 -15.18 -6.07 -5.46
N ALA A 28 -15.05 -4.84 -5.96
CA ALA A 28 -15.66 -4.46 -7.24
C ALA A 28 -15.02 -5.21 -8.43
N LEU A 29 -13.69 -5.28 -8.49
CA LEU A 29 -12.96 -5.98 -9.56
C LEU A 29 -13.23 -7.49 -9.56
N ALA A 30 -13.30 -8.12 -8.38
CA ALA A 30 -13.52 -9.56 -8.24
C ALA A 30 -14.93 -10.02 -8.66
N ARG A 31 -15.90 -9.11 -8.74
CA ARG A 31 -17.25 -9.39 -9.26
C ARG A 31 -17.36 -9.32 -10.77
N VAL A 32 -16.33 -8.85 -11.48
CA VAL A 32 -16.34 -8.76 -12.94
C VAL A 32 -16.27 -10.17 -13.54
N GLY A 33 -17.26 -10.50 -14.37
CA GLY A 33 -17.30 -11.78 -15.08
C GLY A 33 -16.21 -11.90 -16.15
N PRO A 34 -15.97 -13.12 -16.69
CA PRO A 34 -14.87 -13.39 -17.63
C PRO A 34 -14.87 -12.50 -18.87
N GLU A 35 -16.04 -12.19 -19.42
CA GLU A 35 -16.19 -11.36 -20.63
C GLU A 35 -15.76 -9.90 -20.41
N GLY A 36 -16.08 -9.34 -19.25
CA GLY A 36 -15.75 -7.96 -18.90
C GLY A 36 -14.33 -7.78 -18.35
N TRP A 37 -13.66 -8.87 -17.97
CA TRP A 37 -12.37 -8.83 -17.27
C TRP A 37 -11.28 -8.07 -18.02
N PRO A 38 -11.01 -8.30 -19.32
CA PRO A 38 -9.89 -7.66 -20.01
C PRO A 38 -9.98 -6.13 -19.99
N ILE A 39 -11.19 -5.59 -20.18
CA ILE A 39 -11.44 -4.15 -20.17
C ILE A 39 -11.33 -3.60 -18.74
N ALA A 40 -11.98 -4.26 -17.78
CA ALA A 40 -12.01 -3.80 -16.40
C ALA A 40 -10.63 -3.81 -15.74
N HIS A 41 -9.83 -4.86 -15.94
CA HIS A 41 -8.50 -5.00 -15.36
C HIS A 41 -7.50 -4.01 -15.96
N VAL A 42 -7.54 -3.76 -17.27
CA VAL A 42 -6.71 -2.72 -17.91
C VAL A 42 -7.05 -1.33 -17.37
N ARG A 43 -8.35 -1.00 -17.28
CA ARG A 43 -8.80 0.28 -16.71
C ARG A 43 -8.35 0.42 -15.25
N HIS A 44 -8.57 -0.61 -14.44
CA HIS A 44 -8.13 -0.65 -13.05
C HIS A 44 -6.61 -0.41 -12.94
N SER A 45 -5.81 -1.17 -13.69
CA SER A 45 -4.34 -1.09 -13.64
C SER A 45 -3.84 0.30 -14.03
N ARG A 46 -4.42 0.90 -15.09
CA ARG A 46 -4.09 2.27 -15.53
C ARG A 46 -4.45 3.32 -14.50
N SER A 47 -5.61 3.21 -13.85
CA SER A 47 -6.07 4.19 -12.86
C SER A 47 -5.33 4.08 -11.53
N ILE A 48 -5.01 2.86 -11.07
CA ILE A 48 -4.43 2.66 -9.75
C ILE A 48 -2.91 2.89 -9.71
N THR A 49 -2.20 2.62 -10.82
CA THR A 49 -0.73 2.72 -10.86
C THR A 49 -0.20 4.10 -10.44
N PRO A 50 -0.73 5.24 -10.95
CA PRO A 50 -0.27 6.55 -10.52
C PRO A 50 -0.47 6.80 -9.02
N LEU A 51 -1.57 6.31 -8.44
CA LEU A 51 -1.87 6.47 -7.01
C LEU A 51 -0.91 5.62 -6.15
N VAL A 52 -0.59 4.40 -6.56
CA VAL A 52 0.42 3.56 -5.91
C VAL A 52 1.78 4.26 -5.94
N VAL A 53 2.20 4.75 -7.11
CA VAL A 53 3.48 5.46 -7.27
C VAL A 53 3.53 6.69 -6.38
N ALA A 54 2.48 7.52 -6.36
CA ALA A 54 2.44 8.73 -5.55
C ALA A 54 2.51 8.42 -4.05
N THR A 55 1.72 7.44 -3.56
CA THR A 55 1.72 7.08 -2.14
C THR A 55 3.04 6.45 -1.71
N TYR A 56 3.65 5.59 -2.53
CA TYR A 56 4.94 4.98 -2.22
C TYR A 56 6.10 5.96 -2.31
N ALA A 57 6.10 6.87 -3.29
CA ALA A 57 7.08 7.95 -3.36
C ALA A 57 7.02 8.82 -2.09
N ALA A 58 5.82 9.17 -1.62
CA ALA A 58 5.65 9.91 -0.37
C ALA A 58 6.23 9.17 0.84
N LEU A 59 5.97 7.85 0.96
CA LEU A 59 6.56 7.02 2.03
C LEU A 59 8.08 6.98 1.96
N VAL A 60 8.66 6.79 0.78
CA VAL A 60 10.11 6.70 0.59
C VAL A 60 10.79 8.03 0.92
N VAL A 61 10.25 9.14 0.41
CA VAL A 61 10.83 10.49 0.64
C VAL A 61 10.74 10.87 2.11
N THR A 62 9.56 10.75 2.73
CA THR A 62 9.38 11.14 4.14
C THR A 62 10.06 10.17 5.09
N GLY A 63 10.06 8.87 4.79
CA GLY A 63 10.76 7.86 5.56
C GLY A 63 12.29 8.04 5.49
N GLY A 64 12.82 8.42 4.32
CA GLY A 64 14.22 8.80 4.17
C GLY A 64 14.60 9.98 5.05
N ALA A 65 13.75 11.00 5.13
CA ALA A 65 13.97 12.13 6.04
C ALA A 65 13.99 11.71 7.53
N VAL A 66 13.10 10.80 7.93
CA VAL A 66 13.10 10.24 9.31
C VAL A 66 14.39 9.46 9.60
N LEU A 67 14.89 8.68 8.64
CA LEU A 67 16.16 7.96 8.80
C LEU A 67 17.34 8.91 9.01
N LEU A 68 17.37 10.04 8.30
CA LEU A 68 18.41 11.07 8.45
C LEU A 68 18.30 11.83 9.78
N ASP A 69 17.10 12.01 10.32
CA ASP A 69 16.82 12.73 11.56
C ASP A 69 16.87 11.84 12.83
N ARG A 70 17.30 10.57 12.68
CA ARG A 70 17.32 9.51 13.68
C ARG A 70 15.91 9.06 14.14
N PRO A 71 15.45 7.86 13.73
CA PRO A 71 14.13 7.39 14.09
C PRO A 71 14.01 7.08 15.59
N SER A 72 12.88 7.45 16.20
CA SER A 72 12.44 6.84 17.45
C SER A 72 12.12 5.35 17.24
N PRO A 73 12.05 4.51 18.30
CA PRO A 73 11.66 3.11 18.15
C PRO A 73 10.30 2.92 17.43
N ALA A 74 9.33 3.79 17.72
CA ALA A 74 8.02 3.77 17.06
C ALA A 74 8.12 4.14 15.57
N SER A 75 8.87 5.19 15.23
CA SER A 75 9.11 5.56 13.84
C SER A 75 9.89 4.49 13.07
N ALA A 76 10.84 3.79 13.73
CA ALA A 76 11.58 2.68 13.14
C ALA A 76 10.65 1.49 12.81
N LEU A 77 9.73 1.13 13.71
CA LEU A 77 8.70 0.14 13.42
C LEU A 77 7.82 0.56 12.24
N GLY A 78 7.43 1.84 12.19
CA GLY A 78 6.68 2.41 11.07
C GLY A 78 7.41 2.29 9.73
N LEU A 79 8.72 2.61 9.71
CA LEU A 79 9.58 2.47 8.55
C LEU A 79 9.68 1.02 8.07
N VAL A 80 9.89 0.06 8.98
CA VAL A 80 9.95 -1.36 8.65
C VAL A 80 8.63 -1.85 8.07
N ALA A 81 7.50 -1.48 8.67
CA ALA A 81 6.17 -1.86 8.17
C ALA A 81 5.86 -1.23 6.79
N ALA A 82 6.23 0.03 6.57
CA ALA A 82 6.11 0.69 5.28
C ALA A 82 6.98 0.02 4.20
N ALA A 83 8.25 -0.28 4.53
CA ALA A 83 9.16 -0.99 3.63
C ALA A 83 8.65 -2.40 3.30
N ALA A 84 8.15 -3.12 4.31
CA ALA A 84 7.52 -4.43 4.11
C ALA A 84 6.29 -4.34 3.20
N THR A 85 5.46 -3.29 3.32
CA THR A 85 4.32 -3.07 2.42
C THR A 85 4.78 -2.91 0.97
N ILE A 86 5.81 -2.08 0.74
CA ILE A 86 6.40 -1.88 -0.60
C ILE A 86 6.97 -3.19 -1.14
N ALA A 87 7.69 -3.96 -0.31
CA ALA A 87 8.24 -5.26 -0.68
C ALA A 87 7.12 -6.26 -1.04
N VAL A 88 6.04 -6.32 -0.26
CA VAL A 88 4.89 -7.19 -0.55
C VAL A 88 4.27 -6.83 -1.90
N THR A 89 4.16 -5.54 -2.19
CA THR A 89 3.65 -5.06 -3.48
C THR A 89 4.57 -5.42 -4.63
N ALA A 90 5.86 -5.14 -4.50
CA ALA A 90 6.83 -5.35 -5.57
C ALA A 90 7.05 -6.83 -5.91
N LEU A 91 7.10 -7.69 -4.89
CA LEU A 91 7.47 -9.09 -5.04
C LEU A 91 6.27 -10.03 -5.27
N TRP A 92 5.07 -9.67 -4.80
CA TRP A 92 3.88 -10.52 -4.94
C TRP A 92 2.73 -9.85 -5.67
N ALA A 93 2.29 -8.66 -5.24
CA ALA A 93 1.06 -8.07 -5.80
C ALA A 93 1.24 -7.65 -7.27
N ALA A 94 2.32 -6.94 -7.61
CA ALA A 94 2.58 -6.46 -8.97
C ALA A 94 2.83 -7.63 -9.95
N PRO A 95 3.66 -8.64 -9.63
CA PRO A 95 3.80 -9.83 -10.49
C PRO A 95 2.49 -10.60 -10.66
N THR A 96 1.69 -10.73 -9.60
CA THR A 96 0.38 -11.39 -9.69
C THR A 96 -0.58 -10.62 -10.58
N HIS A 97 -0.61 -9.28 -10.50
CA HIS A 97 -1.36 -8.44 -11.42
C HIS A 97 -0.90 -8.61 -12.88
N GLY A 98 0.41 -8.68 -13.12
CA GLY A 98 0.97 -8.87 -14.47
C GLY A 98 0.60 -10.21 -15.10
N ARG A 99 0.32 -11.24 -14.28
CA ARG A 99 -0.11 -12.57 -14.73
C ARG A 99 -1.61 -12.70 -14.96
N LEU A 100 -2.43 -11.79 -14.40
CA LEU A 100 -3.88 -11.83 -14.45
C LEU A 100 -4.43 -11.36 -15.82
N THR A 101 -4.17 -12.12 -16.87
CA THR A 101 -4.72 -11.87 -18.22
C THR A 101 -6.22 -12.17 -18.31
N ARG A 102 -6.72 -13.02 -17.41
CA ARG A 102 -8.13 -13.39 -17.22
C ARG A 102 -8.43 -13.48 -15.72
N ALA A 103 -9.72 -13.60 -15.36
CA ALA A 103 -10.20 -13.70 -13.99
C ALA A 103 -9.88 -15.08 -13.34
N GLU A 104 -8.60 -15.47 -13.31
CA GLU A 104 -8.13 -16.73 -12.74
C GLU A 104 -8.34 -16.78 -11.22
N PRO A 105 -9.17 -17.70 -10.70
CA PRO A 105 -9.54 -17.72 -9.28
C PRO A 105 -8.36 -17.84 -8.32
N ASP A 106 -7.34 -18.62 -8.70
CA ASP A 106 -6.17 -18.85 -7.85
C ASP A 106 -5.26 -17.62 -7.77
N LEU A 107 -5.04 -16.94 -8.90
CA LEU A 107 -4.28 -15.70 -8.94
C LEU A 107 -5.02 -14.57 -8.24
N LEU A 108 -6.35 -14.48 -8.41
CA LEU A 108 -7.21 -13.56 -7.64
C LEU A 108 -7.09 -13.81 -6.14
N ARG A 109 -7.16 -15.08 -5.69
CA ARG A 109 -7.00 -15.41 -4.28
C ARG A 109 -5.64 -14.99 -3.73
N ARG A 110 -4.56 -15.26 -4.47
CA ARG A 110 -3.20 -14.83 -4.10
C ARG A 110 -3.10 -13.31 -4.00
N LEU A 111 -3.69 -12.60 -4.95
CA LEU A 111 -3.72 -11.14 -4.96
C LEU A 111 -4.46 -10.58 -3.73
N LEU A 112 -5.63 -11.14 -3.41
CA LEU A 112 -6.42 -10.74 -2.24
C LEU A 112 -5.72 -11.08 -0.92
N LEU A 113 -4.91 -12.15 -0.87
CA LEU A 113 -4.07 -12.45 0.30
C LEU A 113 -2.96 -11.41 0.45
N ALA A 114 -2.23 -11.10 -0.63
CA ALA A 114 -1.20 -10.07 -0.62
C ALA A 114 -1.79 -8.70 -0.21
N ASP A 115 -3.00 -8.38 -0.67
CA ASP A 115 -3.71 -7.17 -0.29
C ASP A 115 -4.00 -7.08 1.21
N ARG A 116 -4.53 -8.15 1.82
CA ARG A 116 -4.79 -8.19 3.27
C ARG A 116 -3.51 -8.01 4.08
N VAL A 117 -2.41 -8.61 3.65
CA VAL A 117 -1.09 -8.43 4.28
C VAL A 117 -0.65 -6.97 4.18
N ARG A 118 -0.76 -6.35 2.99
CA ARG A 118 -0.46 -4.92 2.80
C ARG A 118 -1.34 -4.01 3.65
N ALA A 119 -2.62 -4.32 3.79
CA ALA A 119 -3.54 -3.56 4.63
C ALA A 119 -3.15 -3.63 6.11
N ALA A 120 -2.83 -4.82 6.61
CA ALA A 120 -2.34 -4.99 7.98
C ALA A 120 -1.03 -4.22 8.22
N LEU A 121 -0.07 -4.32 7.29
CA LEU A 121 1.19 -3.57 7.37
C LEU A 121 0.98 -2.05 7.29
N ALA A 122 0.03 -1.57 6.47
CA ALA A 122 -0.31 -0.17 6.39
C ALA A 122 -0.89 0.36 7.72
N VAL A 123 -1.71 -0.43 8.41
CA VAL A 123 -2.23 -0.10 9.74
C VAL A 123 -1.08 0.00 10.75
N VAL A 124 -0.20 -1.00 10.79
CA VAL A 124 0.96 -0.98 11.69
C VAL A 124 1.85 0.24 11.40
N ALA A 125 2.12 0.52 10.12
CA ALA A 125 2.93 1.66 9.71
C ALA A 125 2.33 2.98 10.20
N ALA A 126 1.02 3.20 9.99
CA ALA A 126 0.34 4.42 10.39
C ALA A 126 0.28 4.59 11.92
N VAL A 127 -0.12 3.55 12.65
CA VAL A 127 -0.20 3.61 14.12
C VAL A 127 1.18 3.87 14.74
N ALA A 128 2.21 3.17 14.27
CA ALA A 128 3.57 3.33 14.78
C ALA A 128 4.16 4.71 14.42
N ALA A 129 3.95 5.20 13.20
CA ALA A 129 4.44 6.51 12.78
C ALA A 129 3.74 7.65 13.55
N VAL A 130 2.42 7.56 13.79
CA VAL A 130 1.69 8.53 14.62
C VAL A 130 2.19 8.50 16.06
N GLY A 131 2.39 7.32 16.64
CA GLY A 131 2.98 7.18 17.99
C GLY A 131 4.44 7.64 18.08
N GLY A 132 5.13 7.78 16.95
CA GLY A 132 6.49 8.31 16.86
C GLY A 132 6.57 9.83 16.73
N VAL A 133 5.44 10.55 16.60
CA VAL A 133 5.41 12.01 16.56
C VAL A 133 5.60 12.55 18.00
N PRO A 134 6.56 13.45 18.25
CA PRO A 134 6.75 14.05 19.57
C PRO A 134 5.51 14.81 20.02
N ALA A 135 5.13 14.69 21.31
CA ALA A 135 4.23 15.64 21.94
C ALA A 135 4.95 17.00 22.02
N GLY A 136 4.31 18.05 21.48
CA GLY A 136 4.87 19.41 21.43
C GLY A 136 5.04 20.06 22.79
#